data_AF-A0A535UFU0-F1
#
_entry.id   AF-A0A535UFU0-F1
#
_cell.length_a   1.000
_cell.length_b   1.000
_cell.length_c   1.000
_cell.angle_alpha   90.00
_cell.angle_beta   90.00
_cell.angle_gamma   90.00
#
_symmetry.space_group_name_H-M   'P 1'
#
loop_
_entity.id
_entity.type
_entity.pdbx_description
1 polymer ?
#
loop_
_entity_poly.entity_id
_entity_poly.type
_entity_poly.pdbx_seq_one_letter_code
_entity_poly.pdbx_strand_id
1 'polypeptide(L)' 'MSAYTLLQLVEVLAFSIVLLFGVLVRSPSIAILGGGFLIGKAVLNILAPEGGSVYRRSVIGYALGGVYVVIGILAAHFLT' A
#
# COMPACT_ATOMS: atom_id res chain seq x y z
N MET A 1 3.86 -12.54 19.18
CA MET A 1 3.95 -11.46 18.17
C MET A 1 3.34 -10.19 18.76
N SER A 2 3.87 -9.01 18.43
CA SER A 2 3.25 -7.76 18.88
C SER A 2 1.89 -7.56 18.19
N ALA A 3 0.93 -6.90 18.86
CA ALA A 3 -0.36 -6.54 18.25
C ALA A 3 -0.16 -5.73 16.96
N TYR A 4 0.88 -4.90 16.93
CA TYR A 4 1.27 -4.14 15.75
C TYR A 4 1.71 -5.02 14.58
N THR A 5 2.51 -6.06 14.84
CA THR A 5 2.91 -7.03 13.82
C THR A 5 1.71 -7.76 13.23
N LEU A 6 0.74 -8.15 14.07
CA LEU A 6 -0.48 -8.79 13.60
C LEU A 6 -1.29 -7.84 12.69
N LEU A 7 -1.44 -6.57 13.08
CA LEU A 7 -2.09 -5.56 12.26
C LEU A 7 -1.39 -5.41 10.90
N GLN A 8 -0.06 -5.33 10.88
CA GLN A 8 0.68 -5.22 9.63
C GLN A 8 0.44 -6.41 8.70
N LEU A 9 0.36 -7.63 9.22
CA LEU A 9 0.08 -8.83 8.41
C LEU A 9 -1.34 -8.80 7.86
N VAL A 10 -2.32 -8.38 8.66
CA VAL A 10 -3.72 -8.22 8.22
C VAL A 10 -3.82 -7.17 7.10
N GLU A 11 -3.14 -6.03 7.25
CA GLU A 11 -3.08 -4.99 6.23
C GLU A 11 -2.43 -5.50 4.93
N VAL A 12 -1.29 -6.19 5.02
CA VAL A 12 -0.63 -6.78 3.86
C VAL A 12 -1.53 -7.80 3.16
N LEU A 13 -2.22 -8.66 3.91
CA LEU A 13 -3.17 -9.62 3.35
C LEU A 13 -4.31 -8.91 2.64
N ALA A 14 -4.91 -7.90 3.27
CA ALA A 14 -6.01 -7.13 2.70
C ALA A 14 -5.60 -6.43 1.39
N PHE A 15 -4.45 -5.75 1.36
CA PHE A 15 -3.98 -5.07 0.14
C PHE A 15 -3.58 -6.05 -0.96
N SER A 16 -3.05 -7.22 -0.60
CA SER A 16 -2.76 -8.30 -1.55
C SER A 16 -4.04 -8.86 -2.18
N ILE A 17 -5.11 -9.02 -1.41
CA ILE A 17 -6.43 -9.42 -1.93
C ILE A 17 -6.96 -8.36 -2.90
N VAL A 18 -6.87 -7.07 -2.58
CA VAL A 18 -7.29 -5.99 -3.48
C VAL A 18 -6.50 -6.01 -4.78
N LEU A 19 -5.17 -6.16 -4.70
CA LEU A 19 -4.30 -6.25 -5.87
C LEU A 19 -4.70 -7.45 -6.75
N LEU A 20 -4.78 -8.65 -6.17
CA LEU A 20 -5.13 -9.87 -6.90
C LEU A 20 -6.53 -9.78 -7.50
N PHE A 21 -7.50 -9.26 -6.76
CA PHE A 21 -8.85 -9.03 -7.26
C PHE A 21 -8.84 -8.12 -8.49
N GLY A 22 -8.12 -6.98 -8.42
CA GLY A 22 -7.97 -6.06 -9.55
C GLY A 22 -7.36 -6.71 -10.80
N VAL A 23 -6.35 -7.58 -10.61
CA VAL A 23 -5.76 -8.37 -11.69
C VAL A 23 -6.78 -9.33 -12.29
N LEU A 24 -7.51 -10.08 -11.45
CA LEU A 24 -8.49 -11.08 -11.90
C LEU A 24 -9.65 -10.47 -12.68
N VAL A 25 -10.15 -9.30 -12.26
CA VAL A 25 -11.23 -8.58 -12.96
C VAL A 25 -10.73 -7.67 -14.08
N ARG A 26 -9.42 -7.69 -14.39
CA ARG A 26 -8.78 -6.82 -15.40
C ARG A 26 -9.09 -5.34 -15.17
N SER A 27 -9.06 -4.90 -13.91
CA SER A 27 -9.24 -3.51 -13.53
C SER A 27 -7.89 -2.90 -13.08
N PRO A 28 -7.24 -2.11 -13.95
CA PRO A 28 -5.97 -1.46 -13.61
C PRO A 28 -6.08 -0.61 -12.35
N SER A 29 -7.15 0.17 -12.20
CA SER A 29 -7.34 1.05 -11.04
C SER A 29 -7.40 0.29 -9.72
N ILE A 30 -8.07 -0.86 -9.68
CA ILE A 30 -8.15 -1.69 -8.46
C ILE A 30 -6.80 -2.36 -8.18
N ALA A 31 -6.13 -2.87 -9.22
CA ALA A 31 -4.80 -3.46 -9.06
C ALA A 31 -3.80 -2.43 -8.51
N ILE A 32 -3.83 -1.21 -9.05
CA ILE A 32 -2.99 -0.08 -8.60
C ILE A 32 -3.31 0.32 -7.16
N LEU A 33 -4.59 0.32 -6.75
CA LEU A 33 -4.98 0.59 -5.37
C LEU A 33 -4.32 -0.38 -4.39
N GLY A 34 -4.43 -1.69 -4.66
CA GLY A 34 -3.81 -2.73 -3.82
C GLY A 34 -2.28 -2.64 -3.83
N GLY A 35 -1.68 -2.51 -5.00
CA GLY A 35 -0.23 -2.40 -5.17
C GLY A 35 0.36 -1.15 -4.50
N GLY A 36 -0.29 0.01 -4.65
CA GLY A 36 0.15 1.27 -4.07
C GLY A 36 0.15 1.25 -2.54
N PHE A 37 -0.86 0.62 -1.91
CA PHE A 37 -0.85 0.44 -0.46
C PHE A 37 0.18 -0.58 0.03
N LEU A 38 0.47 -1.63 -0.74
CA LEU A 38 1.60 -2.53 -0.46
C LEU A 38 2.95 -1.80 -0.53
N ILE A 39 3.12 -0.87 -1.48
CA ILE A 39 4.29 0.02 -1.51
C ILE A 39 4.33 0.87 -0.24
N GLY A 40 3.20 1.45 0.19
CA GLY A 40 3.13 2.19 1.45
C GLY A 40 3.54 1.36 2.68
N LYS A 41 3.17 0.07 2.72
CA LYS A 41 3.64 -0.88 3.74
C LYS A 41 5.14 -1.14 3.65
N ALA A 42 5.69 -1.28 2.44
CA ALA A 42 7.12 -1.45 2.24
C ALA A 42 7.90 -0.23 2.74
N VAL A 43 7.45 0.99 2.41
CA VAL A 43 8.03 2.26 2.89
C VAL A 43 8.04 2.30 4.42
N LEU A 44 6.91 2.00 5.06
CA LEU A 44 6.83 1.94 6.52
C LEU A 44 7.91 1.02 7.11
N ASN A 45 8.09 -0.16 6.51
CA ASN A 45 9.03 -1.18 6.99
C ASN A 45 10.49 -0.76 6.75
N ILE A 46 10.78 -0.07 5.65
CA ILE A 46 12.09 0.53 5.37
C ILE A 46 12.45 1.56 6.46
N LEU A 47 11.47 2.32 6.95
CA LEU A 47 11.68 3.30 8.02
C LEU A 47 11.76 2.68 9.42
N ALA A 48 11.54 1.37 9.56
CA ALA A 48 11.53 0.74 10.88
C ALA A 48 12.89 0.79 11.62
N PRO A 49 14.04 0.59 10.97
CA PRO A 49 15.36 0.72 11.60
C PRO A 49 15.72 2.16 12.00
N GLU A 50 15.12 3.18 11.36
CA GLU A 50 15.33 4.60 11.70
C GLU A 50 14.68 4.99 13.04
N GLY A 51 13.86 4.11 13.61
CA GLY A 51 13.17 4.34 14.87
C GLY A 51 12.00 5.32 14.75
N GLY A 52 11.66 5.95 15.88
CA GLY A 52 10.49 6.82 15.99
C GLY A 52 9.15 6.09 16.15
N SER A 53 8.07 6.88 16.27
CA SER A 53 6.75 6.33 16.53
C SER A 53 6.20 5.54 15.35
N VAL A 54 5.39 4.52 15.65
CA VAL A 54 4.60 3.80 14.64
C VAL A 54 3.75 4.77 13.84
N TYR A 55 3.13 5.75 14.52
CA TYR A 55 2.30 6.77 13.89
C TYR A 55 3.05 7.54 12.79
N ARG A 56 4.25 8.06 13.08
CA ARG A 56 5.06 8.81 12.09
C ARG A 56 5.35 7.96 10.84
N ARG A 57 5.78 6.72 11.04
CA ARG A 57 6.12 5.81 9.93
C ARG A 57 4.87 5.43 9.12
N SER A 58 3.73 5.25 9.78
CA SER A 58 2.43 5.02 9.13
C SER A 58 2.00 6.22 8.28
N VAL A 59 2.13 7.44 8.80
CA VAL A 59 1.80 8.66 8.04
C VAL A 59 2.66 8.76 6.79
N ILE A 60 3.97 8.57 6.89
CA ILE A 60 4.89 8.65 5.75
C ILE A 60 4.59 7.52 4.73
N GLY A 61 4.44 6.29 5.22
CA GLY A 61 4.16 5.12 4.38
C GLY A 61 2.84 5.26 3.62
N TYR A 62 1.75 5.64 4.29
CA TYR A 62 0.45 5.82 3.65
C TYR A 62 0.36 7.08 2.79
N ALA A 63 1.08 8.15 3.12
CA ALA A 63 1.17 9.32 2.25
C ALA A 63 1.85 8.97 0.93
N LEU A 64 3.01 8.31 0.98
CA LEU A 64 3.74 7.89 -0.22
C LEU A 64 2.96 6.83 -1.01
N GLY A 65 2.35 5.85 -0.33
CA GLY A 65 1.44 4.89 -0.96
C GLY A 65 0.26 5.59 -1.66
N GLY A 66 -0.34 6.59 -1.02
CA GLY A 66 -1.41 7.40 -1.60
C GLY A 66 -0.98 8.16 -2.85
N VAL A 67 0.22 8.76 -2.85
CA VAL A 67 0.80 9.40 -4.04
C VAL A 67 0.96 8.39 -5.18
N TYR A 68 1.47 7.19 -4.89
CA TYR A 68 1.57 6.11 -5.88
C TYR A 68 0.21 5.71 -6.45
N VAL A 69 -0.81 5.56 -5.60
CA VAL A 69 -2.18 5.22 -6.03
C VAL A 69 -2.73 6.32 -6.94
N VAL A 70 -2.62 7.59 -6.55
CA VAL A 70 -3.16 8.71 -7.34
C VAL A 70 -2.46 8.79 -8.70
N ILE A 71 -1.11 8.80 -8.73
CA ILE A 71 -0.34 8.86 -9.97
C ILE A 71 -0.67 7.66 -10.85
N GLY A 72 -0.73 6.45 -10.28
CA GLY A 72 -1.04 5.23 -11.01
C GLY A 72 -2.45 5.24 -11.60
N ILE A 73 -3.47 5.66 -10.83
CA ILE A 73 -4.85 5.73 -11.32
C ILE A 73 -4.97 6.78 -12.43
N LEU A 74 -4.34 7.95 -12.28
CA LEU A 74 -4.30 8.96 -13.33
C LEU A 74 -3.63 8.40 -14.60
N ALA A 75 -2.48 7.74 -14.46
CA ALA A 75 -1.80 7.10 -15.57
C ALA A 75 -2.67 6.04 -16.25
N ALA A 76 -3.35 5.18 -15.47
CA ALA A 76 -4.28 4.20 -16.02
C ALA A 76 -5.41 4.88 -16.80
N HIS A 77 -6.03 5.93 -16.25
CA HIS A 77 -7.12 6.64 -16.92
C HIS A 77 -6.73 7.30 -18.25
N PHE A 78 -5.50 7.82 -18.36
CA PHE A 78 -5.05 8.54 -19.56
C PHE A 78 -4.27 7.67 -20.56
N LEU A 79 -3.76 6.50 -20.15
CA LEU A 79 -2.90 5.64 -20.99
C LEU A 79 -3.57 4.32 -21.42
N THR A 80 -4.77 4.01 -20.93
CA THR A 80 -5.58 2.85 -21.37
C THR A 80 -6.91 3.31 -21.92
#